data_AF-A0A7W9QGQ4-F1
#
_entry.id   AF-A0A7W9QGQ4-F1
#
_cell.length_a   1.000
_cell.length_b   1.000
_cell.length_c   1.000
_cell.angle_alpha   90.00
_cell.angle_beta   90.00
_cell.angle_gamma   90.00
#
_symmetry.space_group_name_H-M   'P 1'
#
loop_
_entity.id
_entity.type
_entity.pdbx_description
1 polymer ?
#
loop_
_entity_poly.entity_id
_entity_poly.type
_entity_poly.pdbx_seq_one_letter_code
_entity_poly.pdbx_strand_id
1 'polypeptide(L)'
;MSDVLDFRLNDLVPADADSKYAQRGFCSDDLTILAEHHTAPNGSHSYVVAHDRSITRGVPGEPQIAAITVARDCNLHTYTLQTAYHATAPFAQNWLIERGCPPERIAQIGDDCMQPADDLTVQIEQHNRESGTRYEVLSSRTSDLVPCEAWTMTRDCLTGQAPVRVFPQEGDFDAHTYTVREGAFFDERAAGRCLDERGGPMPQPPEYRGQAIEHRARAALIRSSGASAIPKAGLDAPSAPPTGTAQRPSRGRSL
;
A
#
# COMPACT_ATOMS: atom_id res chain seq x y z
N MET A 1 2.44 6.31 28.40
CA MET A 1 2.67 4.87 28.18
C MET A 1 4.11 4.75 27.73
N SER A 2 4.88 3.77 28.20
CA SER A 2 6.27 3.66 27.76
C SER A 2 6.29 3.28 26.29
N ASP A 3 6.76 4.19 25.42
CA ASP A 3 7.00 3.96 23.97
C ASP A 3 8.18 3.01 23.70
N VAL A 4 8.67 2.34 24.76
CA VAL A 4 9.79 1.41 24.68
C VAL A 4 9.23 0.03 24.40
N LEU A 5 9.64 -0.51 23.26
CA LEU A 5 9.28 -1.85 22.83
C LEU A 5 9.80 -2.90 23.82
N ASP A 6 8.88 -3.59 24.51
CA ASP A 6 9.19 -4.69 25.42
C ASP A 6 8.64 -6.02 24.88
N PHE A 7 9.55 -6.88 24.43
CA PHE A 7 9.23 -8.24 23.99
C PHE A 7 9.05 -9.23 25.15
N ARG A 8 9.04 -8.82 26.43
CA ARG A 8 8.79 -9.71 27.57
C ARG A 8 9.59 -11.01 27.49
N LEU A 9 10.87 -10.88 27.14
CA LEU A 9 11.80 -12.01 26.99
C LEU A 9 12.52 -12.33 28.31
N ASN A 10 12.12 -11.68 29.40
CA ASN A 10 12.67 -11.92 30.73
C ASN A 10 12.54 -13.40 31.07
N ASP A 11 13.61 -13.99 31.59
CA ASP A 11 13.72 -15.40 31.96
C ASP A 11 13.67 -16.41 30.79
N LEU A 12 13.62 -15.94 29.53
CA LEU A 12 13.71 -16.80 28.35
C LEU A 12 15.11 -16.72 27.71
N VAL A 13 15.57 -17.85 27.17
CA VAL A 13 16.79 -17.91 26.38
C VAL A 13 16.48 -18.05 24.88
N PRO A 14 17.35 -17.57 23.97
CA PRO A 14 17.15 -17.82 22.54
C PRO A 14 17.13 -19.32 22.26
N ALA A 15 16.16 -19.78 21.46
CA ALA A 15 16.06 -21.17 21.03
C ALA A 15 17.21 -21.58 20.09
N ASP A 16 17.77 -20.61 19.37
CA ASP A 16 18.81 -20.80 18.36
C ASP A 16 19.74 -19.57 18.24
N ALA A 17 20.81 -19.70 17.45
CA ALA A 17 21.79 -18.65 17.22
C ALA A 17 21.21 -17.46 16.46
N ASP A 18 20.26 -17.70 15.54
CA ASP A 18 19.63 -16.66 14.72
C ASP A 18 18.78 -15.74 15.58
N SER A 19 18.00 -16.30 16.51
CA SER A 19 17.20 -15.56 17.49
C SER A 19 18.09 -14.72 18.41
N LYS A 20 19.24 -15.28 18.83
CA LYS A 20 20.24 -14.54 19.63
C LYS A 20 20.85 -13.39 18.84
N TYR A 21 21.11 -13.59 17.55
CA TYR A 21 21.67 -12.56 16.68
C TYR A 21 20.64 -11.46 16.41
N ALA A 22 19.40 -11.84 16.07
CA ALA A 22 18.31 -10.92 15.79
C ALA A 22 17.96 -10.07 17.02
N GLN A 23 17.97 -10.64 18.24
CA GLN A 23 17.79 -9.87 19.49
C GLN A 23 18.85 -8.78 19.67
N ARG A 24 20.10 -9.01 19.22
CA ARG A 24 21.20 -8.04 19.33
C ARG A 24 21.20 -7.02 18.20
N GLY A 25 20.44 -7.27 17.14
CA GLY A 25 20.49 -6.51 15.90
C GLY A 25 19.91 -5.10 15.99
N PHE A 26 19.08 -4.81 17.01
CA PHE A 26 18.47 -3.51 17.19
C PHE A 26 18.45 -3.11 18.67
N CYS A 27 18.54 -1.80 18.92
CA CYS A 27 18.29 -1.22 20.23
C CYS A 27 16.79 -0.91 20.33
N SER A 28 16.09 -1.42 21.34
CA SER A 28 14.66 -1.15 21.54
C SER A 28 14.34 0.34 21.60
N ASP A 29 15.28 1.16 22.10
CA ASP A 29 15.14 2.61 22.25
C ASP A 29 15.23 3.34 20.90
N ASP A 30 15.80 2.70 19.87
CA ASP A 30 15.90 3.27 18.53
C ASP A 30 14.68 2.94 17.66
N LEU A 31 13.81 2.02 18.10
CA LEU A 31 12.61 1.62 17.39
C LEU A 31 11.42 2.50 17.76
N THR A 32 10.73 3.03 16.74
CA THR A 32 9.41 3.67 16.89
C THR A 32 8.34 2.69 16.43
N ILE A 33 7.48 2.25 17.34
CA ILE A 33 6.42 1.28 17.05
C ILE A 33 5.37 1.94 16.16
N LEU A 34 5.11 1.33 15.00
CA LEU A 34 4.08 1.75 14.06
C LEU A 34 2.78 0.97 14.27
N ALA A 35 2.90 -0.34 14.50
CA ALA A 35 1.79 -1.25 14.79
C ALA A 35 2.30 -2.44 15.61
N GLU A 36 1.50 -2.95 16.54
CA GLU A 36 1.85 -4.16 17.29
C GLU A 36 0.65 -5.04 17.62
N HIS A 37 0.89 -6.34 17.72
CA HIS A 37 -0.07 -7.31 18.18
C HIS A 37 0.58 -8.38 19.06
N HIS A 38 -0.05 -8.67 20.19
CA HIS A 38 0.32 -9.75 21.09
C HIS A 38 -0.82 -10.74 21.25
N THR A 39 -0.55 -12.04 21.09
CA THR A 39 -1.58 -13.07 21.24
C THR A 39 -1.98 -13.22 22.70
N ALA A 40 -3.27 -13.15 23.03
CA ALA A 40 -3.78 -13.43 24.37
C ALA A 40 -3.93 -14.96 24.61
N PRO A 41 -3.87 -15.44 25.88
CA PRO A 41 -3.68 -14.69 27.12
C PRO A 41 -2.21 -14.51 27.53
N ASN A 42 -1.30 -15.32 27.03
CA ASN A 42 0.09 -15.42 27.51
C ASN A 42 1.11 -14.62 26.68
N GLY A 43 0.69 -13.99 25.58
CA GLY A 43 1.64 -13.35 24.67
C GLY A 43 2.53 -14.38 23.98
N SER A 44 2.05 -15.59 23.67
CA SER A 44 2.88 -16.62 23.01
C SER A 44 3.56 -16.11 21.74
N HIS A 45 2.90 -15.20 21.01
CA HIS A 45 3.45 -14.52 19.86
C HIS A 45 3.34 -13.00 20.01
N SER A 46 4.37 -12.29 19.55
CA SER A 46 4.34 -10.85 19.28
C SER A 46 4.64 -10.59 17.82
N TYR A 47 3.92 -9.66 17.23
CA TYR A 47 4.10 -9.15 15.88
C TYR A 47 4.24 -7.64 15.96
N VAL A 48 5.28 -7.08 15.38
CA VAL A 48 5.57 -5.65 15.48
C VAL A 48 6.03 -5.12 14.13
N VAL A 49 5.46 -4.00 13.73
CA VAL A 49 5.98 -3.13 12.67
C VAL A 49 6.59 -1.92 13.37
N ALA A 50 7.86 -1.63 13.12
CA ALA A 50 8.55 -0.49 13.72
C ALA A 50 9.41 0.25 12.68
N HIS A 51 9.53 1.56 12.85
CA HIS A 51 10.55 2.35 12.17
C HIS A 51 11.86 2.29 12.98
N ASP A 52 12.94 1.86 12.35
CA ASP A 52 14.26 1.77 12.96
C ASP A 52 15.05 3.05 12.68
N ARG A 53 15.17 3.90 13.70
CA ARG A 53 15.84 5.20 13.59
C ARG A 53 17.37 5.06 13.63
N SER A 54 17.90 3.92 14.05
CA SER A 54 19.34 3.68 14.14
C SER A 54 20.00 3.54 12.76
N ILE A 55 19.23 3.14 11.74
CA ILE A 55 19.71 2.91 10.36
C ILE A 55 20.16 4.21 9.67
N THR A 56 19.86 5.38 10.23
CA THR A 56 20.50 6.66 9.83
C THR A 56 22.03 6.64 10.00
N ARG A 57 22.59 5.67 10.74
CA ARG A 57 24.04 5.42 10.89
C ARG A 57 24.54 4.21 10.08
N GLY A 58 23.65 3.52 9.35
CA GLY A 58 23.89 2.33 8.54
C GLY A 58 24.26 2.66 7.09
N VAL A 59 24.00 1.74 6.16
CA VAL A 59 24.25 2.00 4.73
C VAL A 59 23.16 2.94 4.19
N PRO A 60 23.52 4.07 3.56
CA PRO A 60 22.54 4.98 3.00
C PRO A 60 21.58 4.27 2.04
N GLY A 61 20.29 4.43 2.29
CA GLY A 61 19.21 3.88 1.48
C GLY A 61 18.72 2.50 1.88
N GLU A 62 19.24 1.90 2.95
CA GLU A 62 18.71 0.66 3.49
C GLU A 62 17.27 0.81 3.99
N PRO A 63 16.44 -0.25 3.89
CA PRO A 63 15.07 -0.19 4.37
C PRO A 63 15.00 0.01 5.89
N GLN A 64 14.10 0.87 6.33
CA GLN A 64 14.01 1.30 7.74
C GLN A 64 12.78 0.77 8.47
N ILE A 65 11.88 0.06 7.79
CA ILE A 65 10.69 -0.52 8.43
C ILE A 65 10.99 -1.97 8.80
N ALA A 66 11.13 -2.24 10.09
CA ALA A 66 11.33 -3.57 10.64
C ALA A 66 9.98 -4.27 10.86
N ALA A 67 9.84 -5.47 10.31
CA ALA A 67 8.83 -6.45 10.69
C ALA A 67 9.47 -7.44 11.66
N ILE A 68 8.92 -7.57 12.86
CA ILE A 68 9.48 -8.42 13.93
C ILE A 68 8.43 -9.43 14.38
N THR A 69 8.81 -10.70 14.44
CA THR A 69 8.04 -11.75 15.11
C THR A 69 8.83 -12.31 16.29
N VAL A 70 8.12 -12.55 17.39
CA VAL A 70 8.64 -13.26 18.55
C VAL A 70 7.68 -14.38 18.90
N ALA A 71 8.17 -15.62 18.95
CA ALA A 71 7.44 -16.78 19.44
C ALA A 71 8.08 -17.25 20.76
N ARG A 72 7.30 -17.45 21.80
CA ARG A 72 7.75 -17.85 23.14
C ARG A 72 7.27 -19.26 23.45
N ASP A 73 8.17 -20.14 23.84
CA ASP A 73 7.87 -21.46 24.37
C ASP A 73 8.09 -21.45 25.89
N CYS A 74 6.99 -21.32 26.64
CA CYS A 74 7.01 -21.29 28.09
C CYS A 74 7.38 -22.64 28.72
N ASN A 75 7.22 -23.76 28.01
CA ASN A 75 7.59 -25.07 28.53
C ASN A 75 9.11 -25.24 28.49
N LEU A 76 9.71 -24.82 27.38
CA LEU A 76 11.15 -24.90 27.16
C LEU A 76 11.92 -23.69 27.73
N HIS A 77 11.21 -22.65 28.16
CA HIS A 77 11.79 -21.37 28.59
C HIS A 77 12.66 -20.74 27.49
N THR A 78 12.20 -20.88 26.24
CA THR A 78 12.91 -20.38 25.06
C THR A 78 12.08 -19.41 24.25
N TYR A 79 12.73 -18.64 23.37
CA TYR A 79 12.06 -17.86 22.35
C TYR A 79 12.74 -17.97 20.98
N THR A 80 11.95 -17.81 19.92
CA THR A 80 12.42 -17.59 18.55
C THR A 80 12.10 -16.15 18.15
N LEU A 81 13.07 -15.46 17.56
CA LEU A 81 12.91 -14.08 17.07
C LEU A 81 13.32 -14.01 15.61
N GLN A 82 12.44 -13.46 14.77
CA GLN A 82 12.74 -13.20 13.36
C GLN A 82 12.46 -11.75 13.02
N THR A 83 13.33 -11.17 12.21
CA THR A 83 13.21 -9.79 11.72
C THR A 83 13.38 -9.76 10.21
N ALA A 84 12.61 -8.91 9.53
CA ALA A 84 12.83 -8.55 8.14
C ALA A 84 12.67 -7.04 7.96
N TYR A 85 13.51 -6.45 7.11
CA TYR A 85 13.46 -5.02 6.79
C TYR A 85 12.79 -4.77 5.45
N HIS A 86 11.90 -3.78 5.41
CA HIS A 86 11.11 -3.40 4.26
C HIS A 86 11.16 -1.88 4.07
N ALA A 87 10.98 -1.43 2.83
CA ALA A 87 10.99 0.01 2.55
C ALA A 87 9.68 0.69 2.95
N THR A 88 8.57 -0.05 3.00
CA THR A 88 7.26 0.49 3.37
C THR A 88 6.51 -0.46 4.31
N ALA A 89 5.61 0.10 5.12
CA ALA A 89 4.83 -0.65 6.10
C ALA A 89 3.91 -1.74 5.51
N PRO A 90 3.25 -1.55 4.35
CA PRO A 90 2.42 -2.61 3.77
C PRO A 90 3.16 -3.92 3.49
N PHE A 91 4.42 -3.87 3.03
CA PHE A 91 5.23 -5.07 2.81
C PHE A 91 5.67 -5.71 4.13
N ALA A 92 6.00 -4.91 5.14
CA ALA A 92 6.29 -5.40 6.49
C ALA A 92 5.06 -6.09 7.11
N GLN A 93 3.88 -5.50 6.96
CA GLN A 93 2.61 -6.07 7.41
C GLN A 93 2.30 -7.39 6.68
N ASN A 94 2.46 -7.45 5.35
CA ASN A 94 2.29 -8.69 4.58
C ASN A 94 3.20 -9.82 5.10
N TRP A 95 4.47 -9.51 5.37
CA TRP A 95 5.43 -10.47 5.90
C TRP A 95 5.03 -11.03 7.27
N LEU A 96 4.41 -10.22 8.14
CA LEU A 96 3.86 -10.65 9.43
C LEU A 96 2.58 -11.46 9.27
N ILE A 97 1.72 -11.09 8.33
CA ILE A 97 0.47 -11.80 8.02
C ILE A 97 0.78 -13.22 7.53
N GLU A 98 1.78 -13.38 6.67
CA GLU A 98 2.27 -14.71 6.23
C GLU A 98 2.79 -15.57 7.38
N ARG A 99 3.16 -14.96 8.52
CA ARG A 99 3.62 -15.62 9.75
C ARG A 99 2.53 -15.76 10.81
N GLY A 100 1.27 -15.61 10.40
CA GLY A 100 0.10 -15.86 11.25
C GLY A 100 -0.38 -14.65 12.05
N CYS A 101 0.14 -13.44 11.80
CA CYS A 101 -0.47 -12.24 12.37
C CYS A 101 -1.87 -12.01 11.75
N PRO A 102 -2.93 -11.82 12.54
CA PRO A 102 -4.23 -11.46 11.99
C PRO A 102 -4.16 -10.10 11.27
N PRO A 103 -4.60 -9.99 10.00
CA PRO A 103 -4.46 -8.76 9.22
C PRO A 103 -5.05 -7.52 9.89
N GLU A 104 -6.23 -7.66 10.50
CA GLU A 104 -6.94 -6.59 11.18
C GLU A 104 -6.24 -6.06 12.44
N ARG A 105 -5.31 -6.86 13.01
CA ARG A 105 -4.58 -6.49 14.23
C ARG A 105 -3.30 -5.72 13.96
N ILE A 106 -2.81 -5.75 12.73
CA ILE A 106 -1.54 -5.10 12.35
C ILE A 106 -1.71 -4.07 11.24
N ALA A 107 -2.92 -3.93 10.68
CA ALA A 107 -3.22 -3.00 9.58
C ALA A 107 -3.13 -1.52 9.96
N GLN A 108 -3.46 -1.18 11.21
CA GLN A 108 -3.51 0.20 11.69
C GLN A 108 -2.11 0.67 12.08
N ILE A 109 -1.66 1.75 11.45
CA ILE A 109 -0.48 2.50 11.84
C ILE A 109 -0.95 3.67 12.70
N GLY A 110 -0.23 3.99 13.78
CA GLY A 110 -0.61 5.04 14.73
C GLY A 110 -0.89 6.40 14.08
N ASP A 111 -1.86 7.14 14.64
CA ASP A 111 -2.35 8.43 14.11
C ASP A 111 -1.27 9.54 14.05
N ASP A 112 -0.19 9.39 14.81
CA ASP A 112 0.95 10.33 14.84
C ASP A 112 1.89 10.18 13.62
N CYS A 113 1.64 9.19 12.75
CA CYS A 113 2.38 9.02 11.50
C CYS A 113 1.75 9.84 10.36
N MET A 114 2.54 10.14 9.32
CA MET A 114 2.00 10.71 8.08
C MET A 114 0.83 9.85 7.58
N GLN A 115 -0.16 10.50 6.99
CA GLN A 115 -1.37 9.82 6.51
C GLN A 115 -1.37 9.66 4.98
N PRO A 116 -2.02 8.62 4.43
CA PRO A 116 -2.26 8.53 2.99
C PRO A 116 -2.93 9.80 2.46
N ALA A 117 -2.37 10.39 1.40
CA ALA A 117 -2.89 11.63 0.82
C ALA A 117 -4.17 11.43 -0.01
N ASP A 118 -4.44 10.20 -0.49
CA ASP A 118 -5.56 9.89 -1.36
C ASP A 118 -6.03 8.43 -1.28
N ASP A 119 -7.27 8.17 -1.75
CA ASP A 119 -7.89 6.84 -1.78
C ASP A 119 -7.08 5.82 -2.60
N LEU A 120 -6.36 6.28 -3.63
CA LEU A 120 -5.52 5.40 -4.45
C LEU A 120 -4.34 4.86 -3.64
N THR A 121 -3.73 5.69 -2.81
CA THR A 121 -2.68 5.29 -1.87
C THR A 121 -3.22 4.22 -0.93
N VAL A 122 -4.37 4.48 -0.28
CA VAL A 122 -5.02 3.51 0.62
C VAL A 122 -5.28 2.16 -0.08
N GLN A 123 -5.78 2.21 -1.32
CA GLN A 123 -6.06 1.00 -2.10
C GLN A 123 -4.80 0.19 -2.43
N ILE A 124 -3.72 0.86 -2.86
CA ILE A 124 -2.45 0.19 -3.19
C ILE A 124 -1.83 -0.42 -1.92
N GLU A 125 -1.86 0.30 -0.80
CA GLU A 125 -1.34 -0.21 0.46
C GLU A 125 -2.10 -1.42 0.97
N GLN A 126 -3.44 -1.37 0.92
CA GLN A 126 -4.27 -2.53 1.24
C GLN A 126 -3.92 -3.71 0.33
N HIS A 127 -3.79 -3.47 -0.97
CA HIS A 127 -3.43 -4.51 -1.93
C HIS A 127 -2.07 -5.14 -1.64
N ASN A 128 -1.07 -4.34 -1.31
CA ASN A 128 0.28 -4.82 -0.97
C ASN A 128 0.27 -5.62 0.34
N ARG A 129 -0.46 -5.14 1.35
CA ARG A 129 -0.62 -5.84 2.64
C ARG A 129 -1.30 -7.21 2.50
N GLU A 130 -2.27 -7.31 1.61
CA GLU A 130 -3.09 -8.52 1.39
C GLU A 130 -2.55 -9.40 0.25
N SER A 131 -1.40 -9.05 -0.32
CA SER A 131 -0.87 -9.71 -1.53
C SER A 131 -0.35 -11.13 -1.28
N GLY A 132 -0.07 -11.49 -0.03
CA GLY A 132 0.57 -12.76 0.31
C GLY A 132 1.84 -12.96 -0.50
N THR A 133 2.01 -14.16 -1.05
CA THR A 133 3.22 -14.53 -1.81
C THR A 133 3.20 -14.02 -3.27
N ARG A 134 2.28 -13.12 -3.64
CA ARG A 134 2.17 -12.61 -5.00
C ARG A 134 3.42 -11.83 -5.43
N TYR A 135 3.93 -10.98 -4.54
CA TYR A 135 5.05 -10.09 -4.83
C TYR A 135 6.34 -10.61 -4.22
N GLU A 136 7.25 -11.08 -5.06
CA GLU A 136 8.63 -11.34 -4.64
C GLU A 136 9.41 -10.02 -4.64
N VAL A 137 9.93 -9.59 -3.49
CA VAL A 137 10.73 -8.36 -3.39
C VAL A 137 12.10 -8.58 -4.04
N LEU A 138 12.41 -7.79 -5.07
CA LEU A 138 13.68 -7.85 -5.81
C LEU A 138 14.70 -6.87 -5.25
N SER A 139 14.26 -5.64 -4.96
CA SER A 139 15.08 -4.60 -4.38
C SER A 139 14.22 -3.52 -3.74
N SER A 140 14.83 -2.70 -2.88
CA SER A 140 14.15 -1.60 -2.23
C SER A 140 15.15 -0.53 -1.81
N ARG A 141 14.69 0.70 -1.67
CA ARG A 141 15.51 1.82 -1.20
C ARG A 141 14.67 2.79 -0.39
N THR A 142 15.29 3.44 0.58
CA THR A 142 14.75 4.59 1.30
C THR A 142 15.63 5.83 1.07
N SER A 143 15.08 7.01 1.33
CA SER A 143 15.77 8.29 1.33
C SER A 143 15.06 9.20 2.32
N ASP A 144 15.78 9.64 3.34
CA ASP A 144 15.33 10.59 4.36
C ASP A 144 15.59 12.05 3.96
N LEU A 145 16.30 12.29 2.85
CA LEU A 145 16.43 13.60 2.23
C LEU A 145 15.08 14.11 1.74
N VAL A 146 14.86 15.42 1.70
CA VAL A 146 13.59 16.02 1.24
C VAL A 146 13.54 16.06 -0.30
N PRO A 147 12.44 15.59 -0.95
CA PRO A 147 11.29 14.91 -0.34
C PRO A 147 11.66 13.51 0.14
N CYS A 148 11.13 13.09 1.30
CA CYS A 148 11.40 11.73 1.78
C CYS A 148 10.76 10.73 0.83
N GLU A 149 11.53 9.72 0.45
CA GLU A 149 11.14 8.79 -0.59
C GLU A 149 11.49 7.37 -0.17
N ALA A 150 10.63 6.44 -0.55
CA ALA A 150 10.93 5.02 -0.48
C ALA A 150 10.41 4.35 -1.74
N TRP A 151 11.03 3.25 -2.16
CA TRP A 151 10.44 2.41 -3.20
C TRP A 151 10.73 0.95 -2.95
N THR A 152 9.80 0.10 -3.36
CA THR A 152 9.97 -1.35 -3.41
C THR A 152 9.76 -1.82 -4.83
N MET A 153 10.74 -2.53 -5.38
CA MET A 153 10.64 -3.22 -6.66
C MET A 153 10.35 -4.69 -6.40
N THR A 154 9.35 -5.23 -7.08
CA THR A 154 8.89 -6.61 -6.91
C THR A 154 8.69 -7.31 -8.24
N ARG A 155 8.64 -8.64 -8.20
CA ARG A 155 8.14 -9.49 -9.27
C ARG A 155 6.75 -9.99 -8.88
N ASP A 156 5.77 -9.67 -9.71
CA ASP A 156 4.40 -10.17 -9.61
C ASP A 156 4.33 -11.57 -10.21
N CYS A 157 4.27 -12.58 -9.35
CA CYS A 157 4.26 -13.99 -9.72
C CYS A 157 2.96 -14.44 -10.40
N LEU A 158 1.91 -13.61 -10.41
CA LEU A 158 0.61 -13.95 -10.98
C LEU A 158 0.41 -13.41 -12.40
N THR A 159 1.32 -12.60 -12.93
CA THR A 159 1.22 -12.06 -14.29
C THR A 159 2.44 -12.40 -15.13
N GLY A 160 2.19 -12.69 -16.41
CA GLY A 160 3.26 -12.79 -17.42
C GLY A 160 3.51 -11.46 -18.15
N GLN A 161 2.59 -10.50 -18.05
CA GLN A 161 2.69 -9.21 -18.75
C GLN A 161 3.12 -8.12 -17.77
N ALA A 162 4.25 -7.49 -18.05
CA ALA A 162 4.86 -6.47 -17.19
C ALA A 162 5.01 -6.95 -15.71
N PRO A 163 5.73 -8.06 -15.48
CA PRO A 163 5.80 -8.72 -14.17
C PRO A 163 6.57 -7.91 -13.12
N VAL A 164 7.37 -6.93 -13.51
CA VAL A 164 8.11 -6.11 -12.55
C VAL A 164 7.24 -4.95 -12.10
N ARG A 165 6.92 -4.88 -10.81
CA ARG A 165 6.18 -3.76 -10.20
C ARG A 165 7.11 -2.88 -9.39
N VAL A 166 6.88 -1.58 -9.42
CA VAL A 166 7.57 -0.60 -8.58
C VAL A 166 6.54 0.19 -7.81
N PHE A 167 6.73 0.25 -6.50
CA PHE A 167 5.86 0.99 -5.58
C PHE A 167 6.64 2.14 -4.95
N PRO A 168 6.78 3.30 -5.62
CA PRO A 168 7.36 4.46 -4.98
C PRO A 168 6.36 5.11 -4.04
N GLN A 169 6.90 5.58 -2.93
CA GLN A 169 6.29 6.36 -1.90
C GLN A 169 7.02 7.69 -1.81
N GLU A 170 6.27 8.78 -1.77
CA GLU A 170 6.80 10.13 -1.61
C GLU A 170 6.04 10.81 -0.47
N GLY A 171 6.76 11.34 0.53
CA GLY A 171 6.20 12.02 1.68
C GLY A 171 6.30 13.54 1.57
N ASP A 172 5.21 14.20 1.93
CA ASP A 172 5.06 15.64 2.07
C ASP A 172 4.99 15.99 3.57
N PHE A 173 6.08 16.55 4.09
CA PHE A 173 6.18 16.95 5.49
C PHE A 173 5.29 18.15 5.84
N ASP A 174 5.01 19.03 4.89
CA ASP A 174 4.19 20.23 5.13
C ASP A 174 2.72 19.85 5.26
N ALA A 175 2.24 18.96 4.38
CA ALA A 175 0.90 18.40 4.45
C ALA A 175 0.75 17.30 5.51
N HIS A 176 1.88 16.77 6.02
CA HIS A 176 1.93 15.57 6.86
C HIS A 176 1.24 14.35 6.22
N THR A 177 1.45 14.19 4.90
CA THR A 177 0.87 13.10 4.13
C THR A 177 1.90 12.41 3.24
N TYR A 178 1.55 11.26 2.67
CA TYR A 178 2.36 10.60 1.66
C TYR A 178 1.49 10.02 0.55
N THR A 179 2.08 9.83 -0.63
CA THR A 179 1.45 9.14 -1.75
C THR A 179 2.18 7.85 -2.06
N VAL A 180 1.44 6.82 -2.47
CA VAL A 180 1.99 5.61 -3.07
C VAL A 180 1.43 5.45 -4.47
N ARG A 181 2.30 5.08 -5.42
CA ARG A 181 1.92 4.77 -6.81
C ARG A 181 2.40 3.37 -7.18
N GLU A 182 1.88 2.85 -8.28
CA GLU A 182 2.33 1.59 -8.86
C GLU A 182 2.74 1.81 -10.31
N GLY A 183 3.96 1.41 -10.64
CA GLY A 183 4.47 1.30 -12.00
C GLY A 183 4.65 -0.16 -12.39
N ALA A 184 4.34 -0.52 -13.64
CA ALA A 184 4.50 -1.88 -14.18
C ALA A 184 5.47 -1.90 -15.36
N PHE A 185 6.44 -2.81 -15.32
CA PHE A 185 7.56 -2.87 -16.24
C PHE A 185 7.79 -4.28 -16.73
N PHE A 186 8.32 -4.38 -17.96
CA PHE A 186 8.67 -5.68 -18.54
C PHE A 186 9.84 -6.35 -17.83
N ASP A 187 10.82 -5.56 -17.40
CA ASP A 187 12.03 -6.04 -16.73
C ASP A 187 12.57 -5.02 -15.71
N GLU A 188 13.48 -5.50 -14.85
CA GLU A 188 14.11 -4.72 -13.77
C GLU A 188 14.95 -3.56 -14.31
N ARG A 189 15.52 -3.69 -15.50
CA ARG A 189 16.35 -2.65 -16.11
C ARG A 189 15.51 -1.47 -16.57
N ALA A 190 14.31 -1.72 -17.09
CA ALA A 190 13.34 -0.69 -17.46
C ALA A 190 12.80 0.03 -16.22
N ALA A 191 12.49 -0.73 -15.16
CA ALA A 191 12.11 -0.18 -13.87
C ALA A 191 13.21 0.71 -13.27
N GLY A 192 14.47 0.24 -13.26
CA GLY A 192 15.62 0.99 -12.76
C GLY A 192 15.83 2.32 -13.49
N ARG A 193 15.81 2.32 -14.83
CA ARG A 193 15.91 3.56 -15.61
C ARG A 193 14.81 4.56 -15.27
N CYS A 194 13.58 4.08 -15.06
CA CYS A 194 12.47 4.94 -14.69
C CYS A 194 12.68 5.58 -13.31
N LEU A 195 13.25 4.83 -12.35
CA LEU A 195 13.61 5.34 -11.03
C LEU A 195 14.77 6.35 -11.07
N ASP A 196 15.70 6.19 -12.01
CA ASP A 196 16.85 7.08 -12.18
C ASP A 196 16.47 8.41 -12.89
N GLU A 197 15.63 8.34 -13.93
CA GLU A 197 15.29 9.48 -14.78
C GLU A 197 14.32 10.50 -14.12
N ARG A 198 13.69 10.13 -12.99
CA ARG A 198 12.88 10.98 -12.09
C ARG A 198 12.19 12.17 -12.79
N GLY A 199 11.10 11.92 -13.51
CA GLY A 199 10.36 13.03 -14.12
C GLY A 199 9.18 12.68 -15.04
N GLY A 200 8.97 11.40 -15.35
CA GLY A 200 7.83 10.95 -16.16
C GLY A 200 6.80 10.18 -15.34
N PRO A 201 5.52 10.18 -15.75
CA PRO A 201 4.54 9.26 -15.17
C PRO A 201 4.98 7.83 -15.43
N MET A 202 4.99 7.00 -14.39
CA MET A 202 5.31 5.58 -14.55
C MET A 202 4.26 4.88 -15.43
N PRO A 203 4.66 3.85 -16.19
CA PRO A 203 3.71 3.02 -16.91
C PRO A 203 2.73 2.37 -15.94
N GLN A 204 1.44 2.60 -16.12
CA GLN A 204 0.43 2.01 -15.25
C GLN A 204 0.28 0.49 -15.48
N PRO A 205 -0.02 -0.28 -14.43
CA PRO A 205 -0.48 -1.66 -14.50
C PRO A 205 -1.49 -1.91 -15.65
N PRO A 206 -1.27 -2.92 -16.51
CA PRO A 206 -2.22 -3.25 -17.56
C PRO A 206 -3.63 -3.53 -17.03
N GLU A 207 -3.73 -4.11 -15.83
CA GLU A 207 -5.00 -4.49 -15.20
C GLU A 207 -5.87 -3.27 -14.87
N TYR A 208 -5.25 -2.12 -14.57
CA TYR A 208 -5.98 -0.89 -14.23
C TYR A 208 -6.77 -0.35 -15.43
N ARG A 209 -6.32 -0.63 -16.66
CA ARG A 209 -7.07 -0.26 -17.87
C ARG A 209 -8.35 -1.08 -18.01
N GLY A 210 -8.29 -2.37 -17.70
CA GLY A 210 -9.45 -3.27 -17.72
C GLY A 210 -10.49 -2.88 -16.66
N GLN A 211 -10.03 -2.64 -15.43
CA GLN A 211 -10.90 -2.22 -14.33
C GLN A 211 -11.60 -0.88 -14.64
N ALA A 212 -10.90 0.11 -15.20
CA ALA A 212 -11.51 1.38 -15.57
C ALA A 212 -12.63 1.25 -16.63
N ILE A 213 -12.52 0.26 -17.54
CA ILE A 213 -13.55 -0.06 -18.53
C ILE A 213 -14.75 -0.73 -17.84
N GLU A 214 -14.50 -1.70 -16.96
CA GLU A 214 -15.54 -2.39 -16.19
C GLU A 214 -16.31 -1.47 -15.23
N HIS A 215 -15.62 -0.55 -14.55
CA HIS A 215 -16.25 0.47 -13.71
C HIS A 215 -17.13 1.41 -14.54
N ARG A 216 -16.67 1.83 -15.73
CA ARG A 216 -17.51 2.61 -16.66
C ARG A 216 -18.71 1.82 -17.17
N ALA A 217 -18.54 0.55 -17.49
CA ALA A 217 -19.63 -0.33 -17.91
C ALA A 217 -20.67 -0.52 -16.79
N ARG A 218 -20.23 -0.77 -15.55
CA ARG A 218 -21.11 -0.84 -14.38
C ARG A 218 -21.85 0.46 -14.11
N ALA A 219 -21.16 1.61 -14.18
CA ALA A 219 -21.79 2.91 -14.00
C ALA A 219 -22.79 3.26 -15.12
N ALA A 220 -22.56 2.79 -16.35
CA ALA A 220 -23.52 2.89 -17.45
C ALA A 220 -24.73 1.98 -17.22
N LEU A 221 -24.50 0.75 -16.75
CA LEU A 221 -25.56 -0.21 -16.45
C LEU A 221 -26.50 0.33 -15.36
N ILE A 222 -25.97 0.83 -14.24
CA ILE A 222 -26.75 1.43 -13.15
C ILE A 222 -27.59 2.63 -13.65
N ARG A 223 -27.02 3.47 -14.51
CA ARG A 223 -27.76 4.58 -15.13
C ARG A 223 -28.88 4.10 -16.04
N SER A 224 -28.68 3.02 -16.79
CA SER A 224 -29.69 2.46 -17.68
C SER A 224 -30.82 1.74 -16.94
N SER A 225 -30.54 1.10 -15.80
CA SER A 225 -31.55 0.41 -14.98
C SER A 225 -32.35 1.36 -14.09
N GLY A 226 -31.83 2.54 -13.76
CA GLY A 226 -32.56 3.61 -13.07
C GLY A 226 -33.48 4.46 -13.98
N ALA A 227 -33.36 4.34 -15.30
CA ALA A 227 -34.12 5.14 -16.27
C ALA A 227 -35.49 4.53 -16.67
N SER A 228 -35.91 3.41 -16.08
CA SER A 228 -37.21 2.80 -16.34
C SER A 228 -38.27 3.31 -15.34
N ALA A 229 -38.46 4.62 -15.27
CA ALA A 229 -39.70 5.20 -14.78
C ALA A 229 -40.47 5.68 -16.02
N ILE A 230 -41.35 4.80 -16.53
CA ILE A 230 -42.28 5.10 -17.62
C ILE A 230 -43.04 6.39 -17.26
N PRO A 231 -42.95 7.48 -18.04
CA PRO A 231 -43.85 8.60 -17.88
C PRO A 231 -45.25 8.11 -18.24
N LYS A 232 -46.18 8.15 -17.28
CA LYS A 232 -47.60 7.92 -17.53
C LYS A 232 -48.14 9.12 -18.30
N ALA A 233 -47.89 9.15 -19.62
CA ALA A 233 -48.49 10.10 -20.53
C ALA A 233 -49.94 9.66 -20.79
N GLY A 234 -50.88 10.37 -20.16
CA GLY A 234 -52.29 10.27 -20.49
C GLY A 234 -52.51 10.76 -21.93
N LEU A 235 -53.01 9.85 -22.76
CA LEU A 235 -53.62 10.17 -24.05
C LEU A 235 -54.87 11.01 -23.80
N ASP A 236 -54.86 12.26 -24.24
CA ASP A 236 -56.02 12.88 -24.87
C ASP A 236 -55.52 13.97 -25.83
N ALA A 237 -55.68 13.70 -27.12
CA ALA A 237 -55.62 14.69 -28.19
C ALA A 237 -57.05 14.95 -28.68
N PRO A 238 -57.31 16.15 -29.21
CA PRO A 238 -57.76 16.16 -30.60
C PRO A 238 -57.04 17.19 -31.49
N SER A 239 -57.06 16.85 -32.77
CA SER A 239 -56.24 17.32 -33.89
C SER A 239 -56.55 18.71 -34.48
N ALA A 240 -55.47 19.30 -35.07
CA ALA A 240 -55.37 20.09 -36.32
C ALA A 240 -55.98 21.52 -36.38
N PRO A 241 -55.48 22.46 -37.24
CA PRO A 241 -54.78 22.26 -38.52
C PRO A 241 -53.49 23.11 -38.77
N PRO A 242 -52.80 22.92 -39.93
CA PRO A 242 -51.47 23.47 -40.20
C PRO A 242 -51.50 24.69 -41.13
N THR A 243 -50.70 25.72 -40.84
CA THR A 243 -50.18 26.67 -41.85
C THR A 243 -49.09 27.54 -41.22
N GLY A 244 -47.94 27.69 -41.90
CA GLY A 244 -46.95 28.69 -41.50
C GLY A 244 -45.51 28.34 -41.89
N THR A 245 -45.17 28.59 -43.16
CA THR A 245 -43.82 28.71 -43.70
C THR A 245 -42.98 29.82 -43.03
N ALA A 246 -41.65 29.73 -43.22
CA ALA A 246 -40.60 30.74 -42.99
C ALA A 246 -40.04 30.81 -41.55
N GLN A 247 -38.76 31.00 -41.26
CA GLN A 247 -37.56 31.23 -42.08
C GLN A 247 -36.34 30.99 -41.18
N ARG A 248 -35.27 30.44 -41.76
CA ARG A 248 -33.94 30.34 -41.17
C ARG A 248 -33.20 31.66 -41.43
N PRO A 249 -32.45 32.22 -40.47
CA PRO A 249 -31.32 33.07 -40.81
C PRO A 249 -30.01 32.38 -40.47
N SER A 250 -29.17 32.30 -41.49
CA SER A 250 -27.78 31.91 -41.48
C SER A 250 -26.86 32.99 -40.91
N ARG A 251 -25.73 32.52 -40.36
CA ARG A 251 -24.39 33.14 -40.29
C ARG A 251 -24.23 34.53 -40.91
N GLY A 252 -23.69 35.45 -40.11
CA GLY A 252 -22.96 36.64 -40.56
C GLY A 252 -21.59 36.71 -39.86
N ARG A 253 -20.55 36.93 -40.67
CA ARG A 253 -19.14 37.19 -40.30
C ARG A 253 -18.85 38.68 -40.59
N SER A 254 -17.76 39.17 -40.00
CA SER A 254 -17.06 40.47 -40.19
C SER A 254 -17.40 41.51 -39.12
N LEU A 255 -16.45 42.22 -38.50
CA LEU A 255 -15.06 42.58 -38.87
C LEU A 255 -14.03 42.11 -37.84
#